data_AF-A0AAD4C5R4-F1
#
_entry.id   AF-A0AAD4C5R4-F1
#
_cell.length_a   1.000
_cell.length_b   1.000
_cell.length_c   1.000
_cell.angle_alpha   90.00
_cell.angle_beta   90.00
_cell.angle_gamma   90.00
#
_symmetry.space_group_name_H-M   'P 1'
#
loop_
_entity.id
_entity.type
_entity.pdbx_description
1 polymer ?
#
loop_
_entity_poly.entity_id
_entity_poly.type
_entity_poly.pdbx_seq_one_letter_code
_entity_poly.pdbx_strand_id
1 'polypeptide(L)'
;MVQVIAALCASVILCVLAVWMLWNRHSRPGVVSNAGVLEIMWLGSRSGVLRDHLKDKQNPSVESLRASSMFKTVFWTRSTDVNVDKELYTAVPLYDLGTRASSSGFIDSLDFVPSNSYTANPCQLRKPIHIPDASYSRRWCYGLHIVLVALHVVLLVLLVHHPEHSVVIPFETNILTTGLSALLQAVYTLYSAILVAITQRLALCRIVGNRRKLTTVHDVSGAWTGIGAAIHVFWQQHQVASSILEIATVVTYLASMLVLHIGSSSIMQWQVFNSTLVDTLTSDLAFPGSAVNTSQLRWEGIFPVLQSISLDTGVSTYGLSNNTIYDMPQVPTNVAFLEASVNATTISVQCGLLPNLTVTAVQVEYQEKYHITFSQNGSDNGSFTVIPMWKDLVFSYRPDSQCTACPQTLFYLMTTGIDVDESILDTVAVNMNWTYTPSGGEPQNSTTLTHIAACSVSAQTVPATLNLQENQLHSTTDQTASSSTTSWSTWSPGDATDFSVGIVAAITNGDDVFRTYVFVTSSTRFLCCGAADENLTMGSDRYMMNLLGINVTSSDAAASSQSSANPSMKLSPSHLQDAIAHTMAKFLWLSGQLGETAGGFQRTVGESRATRNVLQWRLNLNMIPVRHVHSP
;
A
#
# COMPACT_ATOMS: atom_id res chain seq x y z
N MET A 1 2.30 -2.27 -25.76
CA MET A 1 3.15 -2.64 -26.91
C MET A 1 2.68 -1.97 -28.20
N VAL A 2 1.44 -2.22 -28.66
CA VAL A 2 0.94 -1.71 -29.95
C VAL A 2 1.14 -0.20 -30.12
N GLN A 3 0.86 0.61 -29.10
CA GLN A 3 1.02 2.07 -29.16
C GLN A 3 2.48 2.52 -29.36
N VAL A 4 3.43 1.91 -28.65
CA VAL A 4 4.87 2.21 -28.78
C VAL A 4 5.38 1.81 -30.17
N ILE A 5 4.96 0.65 -30.69
CA ILE A 5 5.30 0.22 -32.06
C ILE A 5 4.70 1.19 -33.09
N ALA A 6 3.43 1.58 -32.94
CA ALA A 6 2.78 2.53 -33.84
C ALA A 6 3.48 3.91 -33.84
N ALA A 7 3.86 4.41 -32.66
CA ALA A 7 4.58 5.67 -32.52
C ALA A 7 6.02 5.59 -33.05
N LEU A 8 6.73 4.45 -32.85
CA LEU A 8 8.03 4.19 -33.47
C LEU A 8 7.90 4.18 -35.00
N CYS A 9 6.95 3.44 -35.57
CA CYS A 9 6.68 3.43 -37.01
C CYS A 9 6.37 4.84 -37.54
N ALA A 10 5.53 5.61 -36.84
CA ALA A 10 5.24 6.99 -37.19
C ALA A 10 6.50 7.88 -37.16
N SER A 11 7.37 7.74 -36.15
CA SER A 11 8.63 8.48 -36.04
C SER A 11 9.61 8.15 -37.18
N VAL A 12 9.68 6.89 -37.61
CA VAL A 12 10.50 6.46 -38.75
C VAL A 12 9.93 7.00 -40.07
N ILE A 13 8.62 6.93 -40.27
CA ILE A 13 7.94 7.53 -41.43
C ILE A 13 8.19 9.03 -41.48
N LEU A 14 8.05 9.75 -40.36
CA LEU A 14 8.36 11.19 -40.26
C LEU A 14 9.82 11.49 -40.62
N CYS A 15 10.77 10.70 -40.13
CA CYS A 15 12.19 10.85 -40.45
C CYS A 15 12.45 10.63 -41.95
N VAL A 16 11.91 9.57 -42.55
CA VAL A 16 12.03 9.28 -43.99
C VAL A 16 11.38 10.37 -44.84
N LEU A 17 10.19 10.85 -44.46
CA LEU A 17 9.50 11.94 -45.14
C LEU A 17 10.27 13.25 -45.02
N ALA A 18 10.85 13.57 -43.86
CA ALA A 18 11.68 14.76 -43.68
C ALA A 18 12.97 14.69 -44.51
N VAL A 19 13.63 13.53 -44.55
CA VAL A 19 14.77 13.29 -45.45
C VAL A 19 14.33 13.49 -46.90
N TRP A 20 13.27 12.85 -47.36
CA TRP A 20 12.76 12.97 -48.74
C TRP A 20 12.36 14.42 -49.10
N MET A 21 11.57 15.08 -48.25
CA MET A 21 11.11 16.47 -48.39
C MET A 21 12.26 17.48 -48.33
N LEU A 22 13.45 17.12 -47.84
CA LEU A 22 14.62 18.03 -47.76
C LEU A 22 15.81 17.59 -48.62
N TRP A 23 15.83 16.36 -49.12
CA TRP A 23 16.90 15.83 -49.98
C TRP A 23 16.94 16.59 -51.31
N ASN A 24 18.07 17.26 -51.56
CA ASN A 24 18.34 17.90 -52.84
C ASN A 24 18.50 16.83 -53.94
N ARG A 25 17.37 16.38 -54.51
CA ARG A 25 17.39 15.97 -55.91
C ARG A 25 17.94 17.17 -56.68
N HIS A 26 19.11 16.99 -57.27
CA HIS A 26 19.69 17.92 -58.23
C HIS A 26 18.81 17.89 -59.48
N SER A 27 17.65 18.55 -59.40
CA SER A 27 16.95 19.04 -60.58
C SER A 27 17.99 19.88 -61.32
N ARG A 28 18.47 19.36 -62.46
CA ARG A 28 19.31 20.14 -63.39
C ARG A 28 18.67 21.53 -63.54
N PRO A 29 19.45 22.62 -63.54
CA PRO A 29 18.90 23.97 -63.62
C PRO A 29 18.02 24.07 -64.88
N GLY A 30 16.71 23.94 -64.67
CA GLY A 30 15.72 24.02 -65.71
C GLY A 30 15.67 25.47 -66.14
N VAL A 31 16.23 25.76 -67.33
CA VAL A 31 16.09 27.07 -67.96
C VAL A 31 14.62 27.23 -68.34
N VAL A 32 13.84 27.78 -67.40
CA VAL A 32 12.43 28.13 -67.58
C VAL A 32 12.36 29.64 -67.75
N SER A 33 11.93 30.06 -68.94
CA SER A 33 11.99 31.45 -69.42
C SER A 33 10.91 32.39 -68.88
N ASN A 34 10.05 31.92 -67.96
CA ASN A 34 8.82 32.61 -67.58
C ASN A 34 8.76 32.79 -66.06
N ALA A 35 8.69 34.04 -65.58
CA ALA A 35 8.39 34.35 -64.19
C ALA A 35 6.91 34.05 -63.89
N GLY A 36 6.63 33.46 -62.72
CA GLY A 36 5.28 33.07 -62.34
C GLY A 36 4.43 34.26 -61.90
N VAL A 37 3.11 34.24 -62.17
CA VAL A 37 2.22 35.37 -61.82
C VAL A 37 2.18 35.69 -60.33
N LEU A 38 2.45 34.77 -59.40
CA LEU A 38 2.57 35.16 -57.98
C LEU A 38 3.96 35.63 -57.57
N GLU A 39 5.00 35.39 -58.35
CA GLU A 39 6.26 36.10 -58.17
C GLU A 39 6.02 37.58 -58.53
N ILE A 40 5.28 37.82 -59.61
CA ILE A 40 4.78 39.14 -60.04
C ILE A 40 3.75 39.74 -59.05
N MET A 41 2.86 38.93 -58.44
CA MET A 41 1.83 39.41 -57.49
C MET A 41 2.42 39.62 -56.07
N TRP A 42 3.42 38.84 -55.68
CA TRP A 42 4.20 39.07 -54.45
C TRP A 42 5.10 40.30 -54.60
N LEU A 43 5.80 40.44 -55.74
CA LEU A 43 6.48 41.69 -56.10
C LEU A 43 5.49 42.87 -56.17
N GLY A 44 4.30 42.68 -56.74
CA GLY A 44 3.24 43.70 -56.86
C GLY A 44 2.56 44.06 -55.53
N SER A 45 2.54 43.15 -54.56
CA SER A 45 2.15 43.49 -53.19
C SER A 45 3.13 44.50 -52.56
N ARG A 46 4.40 44.47 -52.97
CA ARG A 46 5.49 45.34 -52.51
C ARG A 46 5.84 46.49 -53.47
N SER A 47 5.27 46.51 -54.67
CA SER A 47 5.52 47.50 -55.73
C SER A 47 4.23 48.21 -56.12
N GLY A 48 4.13 49.51 -55.82
CA GLY A 48 2.91 50.30 -56.10
C GLY A 48 2.50 50.26 -57.58
N VAL A 49 3.48 50.38 -58.48
CA VAL A 49 3.28 50.42 -59.95
C VAL A 49 2.52 49.21 -60.48
N LEU A 50 2.74 48.03 -59.90
CA LEU A 50 2.12 46.78 -60.35
C LEU A 50 0.71 46.56 -59.74
N ARG A 51 0.44 47.22 -58.61
CA ARG A 51 -0.86 47.21 -57.94
C ARG A 51 -1.89 48.02 -58.74
N ASP A 52 -1.47 49.16 -59.29
CA ASP A 52 -2.36 50.02 -60.08
C ASP A 52 -2.75 49.35 -61.41
N HIS A 53 -1.85 48.61 -62.07
CA HIS A 53 -2.16 47.83 -63.27
C HIS A 53 -3.11 46.64 -63.06
N LEU A 54 -3.21 46.10 -61.83
CA LEU A 54 -4.12 44.99 -61.51
C LEU A 54 -5.53 45.47 -61.11
N LYS A 55 -5.68 46.78 -60.82
CA LYS A 55 -6.92 47.39 -60.31
C LYS A 55 -8.05 47.42 -61.35
N ASP A 56 -7.71 47.37 -62.64
CA ASP A 56 -8.63 47.46 -63.79
C ASP A 56 -9.36 46.15 -64.15
N LYS A 57 -9.03 45.00 -63.53
CA LYS A 57 -9.70 43.73 -63.83
C LYS A 57 -10.81 43.42 -62.83
N GLN A 58 -12.03 43.78 -63.21
CA GLN A 58 -13.18 43.92 -62.32
C GLN A 58 -13.79 42.62 -61.73
N ASN A 59 -13.32 41.42 -62.10
CA ASN A 59 -13.72 40.15 -61.46
C ASN A 59 -12.69 39.00 -61.67
N PRO A 60 -11.67 38.85 -60.80
CA PRO A 60 -10.73 37.74 -60.86
C PRO A 60 -11.16 36.54 -59.99
N SER A 61 -12.01 35.63 -60.51
CA SER A 61 -12.27 34.36 -59.83
C SER A 61 -11.12 33.36 -60.01
N VAL A 62 -10.92 32.48 -59.02
CA VAL A 62 -9.82 31.51 -59.02
C VAL A 62 -9.98 30.48 -60.15
N GLU A 63 -11.21 30.07 -60.47
CA GLU A 63 -11.52 29.22 -61.62
C GLU A 63 -11.18 29.91 -62.95
N SER A 64 -11.52 31.19 -63.12
CA SER A 64 -11.27 31.94 -64.37
C SER A 64 -9.77 32.15 -64.62
N LEU A 65 -9.00 32.38 -63.55
CA LEU A 65 -7.53 32.44 -63.61
C LEU A 65 -6.87 31.06 -63.80
N ARG A 66 -7.48 29.97 -63.33
CA ARG A 66 -7.00 28.59 -63.59
C ARG A 66 -7.32 28.11 -65.00
N ALA A 67 -8.48 28.47 -65.57
CA ALA A 67 -8.95 28.00 -66.87
C ALA A 67 -8.26 28.67 -68.08
N SER A 68 -7.74 29.89 -67.92
CA SER A 68 -7.28 30.72 -69.04
C SER A 68 -5.85 30.44 -69.54
N SER A 69 -5.05 29.64 -68.81
CA SER A 69 -3.71 29.16 -69.21
C SER A 69 -2.74 30.22 -69.80
N MET A 70 -2.91 31.48 -69.42
CA MET A 70 -2.08 32.59 -69.90
C MET A 70 -0.72 32.65 -69.19
N PHE A 71 0.12 33.62 -69.59
CA PHE A 71 1.46 33.93 -69.08
C PHE A 71 2.61 33.15 -69.71
N LYS A 72 2.90 33.48 -70.97
CA LYS A 72 4.23 33.36 -71.60
C LYS A 72 4.81 34.76 -71.80
N THR A 73 5.45 35.32 -70.78
CA THR A 73 6.22 36.57 -70.86
C THR A 73 7.70 36.25 -71.00
N VAL A 74 8.26 36.51 -72.17
CA VAL A 74 9.69 36.34 -72.44
C VAL A 74 10.46 37.49 -71.79
N PHE A 75 11.16 37.22 -70.70
CA PHE A 75 12.16 38.15 -70.17
C PHE A 75 13.51 37.92 -70.86
N TRP A 76 13.99 38.95 -71.55
CA TRP A 76 15.33 38.96 -72.14
C TRP A 76 16.37 38.90 -71.01
N THR A 77 17.08 37.76 -70.91
CA THR A 77 18.18 37.62 -69.95
C THR A 77 19.43 38.24 -70.55
N ARG A 78 19.88 39.36 -69.99
CA ARG A 78 21.14 40.00 -70.38
C ARG A 78 22.31 39.12 -69.94
N SER A 79 22.79 38.28 -70.84
CA SER A 79 24.02 37.52 -70.64
C SER A 79 25.21 38.47 -70.61
N THR A 80 25.70 38.77 -69.42
CA THR A 80 26.96 39.49 -69.21
C THR A 80 28.12 38.50 -69.29
N ASP A 81 28.45 38.06 -70.50
CA ASP A 81 29.73 37.43 -70.84
C ASP A 81 29.94 37.50 -72.37
N VAL A 82 30.11 38.72 -72.89
CA VAL A 82 30.80 38.95 -74.16
C VAL A 82 31.69 40.18 -74.01
N ASN A 83 32.99 39.97 -74.18
CA ASN A 83 33.99 41.02 -74.25
C ASN A 83 34.03 41.54 -75.70
N VAL A 84 33.47 42.72 -75.96
CA VAL A 84 33.53 43.39 -77.28
C VAL A 84 33.84 44.87 -77.07
N ASP A 85 34.73 45.38 -77.93
CA ASP A 85 35.28 46.72 -77.90
C ASP A 85 34.28 47.86 -78.17
N LYS A 86 34.79 49.07 -77.94
CA LYS A 86 34.20 50.39 -78.16
C LYS A 86 33.56 50.53 -79.55
N GLU A 87 32.41 51.21 -79.60
CA GLU A 87 31.98 52.29 -80.53
C GLU A 87 30.46 52.54 -80.29
N LEU A 88 29.79 53.61 -80.72
CA LEU A 88 30.13 55.04 -80.84
C LEU A 88 28.82 55.79 -81.18
N TYR A 89 28.40 56.77 -80.35
CA TYR A 89 27.33 57.76 -80.66
C TYR A 89 25.90 57.14 -80.86
N THR A 90 24.78 57.86 -80.87
CA THR A 90 24.48 59.31 -80.76
C THR A 90 23.15 59.51 -80.02
N ALA A 91 22.98 60.63 -79.32
CA ALA A 91 21.66 61.17 -78.96
C ALA A 91 21.24 62.27 -79.94
N VAL A 92 19.94 62.44 -80.21
CA VAL A 92 19.26 63.68 -80.66
C VAL A 92 17.72 63.44 -80.70
N PRO A 93 16.85 64.46 -80.52
CA PRO A 93 15.63 64.27 -79.71
C PRO A 93 14.31 64.85 -80.30
N LEU A 94 13.28 64.83 -79.44
CA LEU A 94 12.26 65.88 -79.24
C LEU A 94 10.95 65.87 -80.05
N TYR A 95 10.00 66.60 -79.46
CA TYR A 95 8.65 67.04 -79.88
C TYR A 95 7.47 66.07 -79.70
N ASP A 96 6.22 66.51 -79.42
CA ASP A 96 5.58 67.59 -78.62
C ASP A 96 4.06 67.61 -79.00
N LEU A 97 3.23 68.37 -78.26
CA LEU A 97 1.78 68.66 -78.45
C LEU A 97 0.80 67.49 -78.19
N GLY A 98 -0.37 67.72 -77.58
CA GLY A 98 -0.95 68.97 -77.02
C GLY A 98 -2.12 68.66 -76.05
N THR A 99 -2.46 69.54 -75.11
CA THR A 99 -3.63 70.48 -75.16
C THR A 99 -4.98 69.80 -75.42
N ARG A 100 -6.13 70.06 -74.75
CA ARG A 100 -6.66 71.17 -73.91
C ARG A 100 -8.02 70.66 -73.32
N ALA A 101 -8.78 71.28 -72.39
CA ALA A 101 -8.69 72.49 -71.56
C ALA A 101 -9.67 72.38 -70.34
N SER A 102 -9.69 73.41 -69.47
CA SER A 102 -10.85 74.13 -68.86
C SER A 102 -12.14 73.38 -68.43
N SER A 103 -12.77 73.65 -67.28
CA SER A 103 -12.91 74.95 -66.60
C SER A 103 -13.15 74.89 -65.07
N SER A 104 -12.58 75.88 -64.35
CA SER A 104 -13.05 76.66 -63.17
C SER A 104 -14.36 76.26 -62.44
N GLY A 105 -14.53 76.44 -61.12
CA GLY A 105 -13.71 77.00 -60.01
C GLY A 105 -14.22 76.42 -58.67
N PHE A 106 -13.97 76.92 -57.45
CA PHE A 106 -13.49 78.21 -56.93
C PHE A 106 -13.19 78.06 -55.41
N ILE A 107 -12.00 78.47 -54.92
CA ILE A 107 -11.69 79.19 -53.64
C ILE A 107 -12.30 78.67 -52.29
N ASP A 108 -11.60 78.55 -51.14
CA ASP A 108 -10.25 78.98 -50.71
C ASP A 108 -9.71 78.20 -49.47
N SER A 109 -8.49 78.58 -49.04
CA SER A 109 -8.06 78.79 -47.63
C SER A 109 -7.02 77.84 -47.01
N LEU A 110 -5.75 78.28 -47.09
CA LEU A 110 -4.67 78.28 -46.05
C LEU A 110 -4.23 76.92 -45.41
N ASP A 111 -2.94 76.64 -45.17
CA ASP A 111 -1.81 77.53 -44.85
C ASP A 111 -0.46 77.15 -45.51
N PHE A 112 0.54 78.03 -45.38
CA PHE A 112 1.86 78.03 -46.07
C PHE A 112 3.05 77.69 -45.14
N VAL A 113 4.29 77.71 -45.66
CA VAL A 113 5.62 77.68 -44.98
C VAL A 113 6.22 76.28 -44.66
N PRO A 114 7.51 75.99 -45.00
CA PRO A 114 8.28 76.36 -46.20
C PRO A 114 9.01 75.16 -46.85
N SER A 115 9.60 75.36 -48.03
CA SER A 115 10.48 74.39 -48.68
C SER A 115 11.89 74.37 -48.07
N ASN A 116 12.32 73.21 -47.55
CA ASN A 116 13.74 72.92 -47.33
C ASN A 116 14.24 71.88 -48.34
N SER A 117 15.31 72.24 -49.05
CA SER A 117 15.95 71.43 -50.08
C SER A 117 16.74 70.26 -49.50
N TYR A 118 16.10 69.10 -49.39
CA TYR A 118 16.81 67.86 -49.09
C TYR A 118 17.58 67.37 -50.32
N THR A 119 18.91 67.48 -50.24
CA THR A 119 19.84 66.80 -51.13
C THR A 119 19.56 65.29 -51.11
N ALA A 120 19.16 64.74 -52.25
CA ALA A 120 18.91 63.31 -52.40
C ALA A 120 20.22 62.52 -52.28
N ASN A 121 20.51 62.03 -51.07
CA ASN A 121 21.59 61.08 -50.86
C ASN A 121 21.32 59.81 -51.68
N PRO A 122 22.27 59.33 -52.51
CA PRO A 122 22.08 58.11 -53.28
C PRO A 122 21.88 56.92 -52.34
N CYS A 123 20.99 56.00 -52.75
CA CYS A 123 20.54 54.87 -51.94
C CYS A 123 21.68 54.17 -51.18
N GLN A 124 21.69 54.33 -49.85
CA GLN A 124 22.42 53.44 -48.95
C GLN A 124 21.92 52.01 -49.19
N LEU A 125 22.77 51.21 -49.83
CA LEU A 125 22.54 49.81 -50.16
C LEU A 125 22.22 49.05 -48.86
N ARG A 126 20.93 48.76 -48.64
CA ARG A 126 20.43 48.06 -47.46
C ARG A 126 21.22 46.76 -47.31
N LYS A 127 22.03 46.64 -46.25
CA LYS A 127 22.81 45.42 -45.95
C LYS A 127 21.93 44.20 -46.20
N PRO A 128 22.39 43.19 -46.96
CA PRO A 128 21.60 42.00 -47.20
C PRO A 128 21.19 41.43 -45.85
N ILE A 129 19.88 41.29 -45.62
CA ILE A 129 19.37 40.65 -44.42
C ILE A 129 20.00 39.27 -44.39
N HIS A 130 20.80 38.99 -43.36
CA HIS A 130 21.51 37.72 -43.24
C HIS A 130 20.47 36.62 -43.01
N ILE A 131 19.96 36.05 -44.09
CA ILE A 131 19.05 34.91 -44.02
C ILE A 131 19.88 33.80 -43.37
N PRO A 132 19.48 33.26 -42.20
CA PRO A 132 20.24 32.21 -41.55
C PRO A 132 20.31 31.01 -42.47
N ASP A 133 21.52 30.46 -42.65
CA ASP A 133 21.79 29.45 -43.66
C ASP A 133 20.79 28.30 -43.60
N ALA A 134 20.12 28.04 -44.74
CA ALA A 134 19.14 26.95 -44.84
C ALA A 134 19.75 25.57 -44.49
N SER A 135 21.08 25.45 -44.59
CA SER A 135 21.88 24.32 -44.10
C SER A 135 21.70 24.07 -42.59
N TYR A 136 21.72 25.12 -41.76
CA TYR A 136 21.60 25.01 -40.30
C TYR A 136 20.22 24.48 -39.91
N SER A 137 19.16 25.13 -40.39
CA SER A 137 17.77 24.70 -40.13
C SER A 137 17.49 23.27 -40.63
N ARG A 138 18.09 22.86 -41.77
CA ARG A 138 18.01 21.49 -42.27
C ARG A 138 18.68 20.48 -41.33
N ARG A 139 19.85 20.80 -40.76
CA ARG A 139 20.51 19.96 -39.74
C ARG A 139 19.66 19.81 -38.48
N TRP A 140 19.04 20.89 -37.99
CA TRP A 140 18.13 20.84 -36.84
C TRP A 140 16.90 19.96 -37.09
N CYS A 141 16.28 20.07 -38.27
CA CYS A 141 15.17 19.21 -38.66
C CYS A 141 15.54 17.72 -38.59
N TYR A 142 16.66 17.33 -39.20
CA TYR A 142 17.14 15.94 -39.14
C TYR A 142 17.50 15.52 -37.71
N GLY A 143 18.17 16.37 -36.94
CA GLY A 143 18.50 16.10 -35.53
C GLY A 143 17.26 15.81 -34.68
N LEU A 144 16.22 16.65 -34.78
CA LEU A 144 14.98 16.45 -34.04
C LEU A 144 14.22 15.17 -34.47
N HIS A 145 14.24 14.80 -35.75
CA HIS A 145 13.66 13.52 -36.17
C HIS A 145 14.47 12.31 -35.68
N ILE A 146 15.81 12.38 -35.70
CA ILE A 146 16.68 11.30 -35.21
C ILE A 146 16.50 11.12 -33.69
N VAL A 147 16.48 12.22 -32.93
CA VAL A 147 16.19 12.20 -31.48
C VAL A 147 14.82 11.61 -31.20
N LEU A 148 13.80 11.95 -32.00
CA LEU A 148 12.45 11.40 -31.84
C LEU A 148 12.40 9.88 -32.07
N VAL A 149 13.10 9.37 -33.09
CA VAL A 149 13.21 7.92 -33.33
C VAL A 149 13.97 7.24 -32.20
N ALA A 150 15.10 7.81 -31.77
CA ALA A 150 15.92 7.26 -30.67
C ALA A 150 15.13 7.18 -29.36
N LEU A 151 14.33 8.22 -29.03
CA LEU A 151 13.44 8.23 -27.88
C LEU A 151 12.44 7.06 -27.94
N HIS A 152 11.78 6.85 -29.08
CA HIS A 152 10.85 5.73 -29.24
C HIS A 152 11.52 4.35 -29.19
N VAL A 153 12.77 4.21 -29.64
CA VAL A 153 13.56 2.98 -29.47
C VAL A 153 13.86 2.74 -27.98
N VAL A 154 14.25 3.77 -27.22
CA VAL A 154 14.44 3.65 -25.76
C VAL A 154 13.15 3.23 -25.06
N LEU A 155 12.00 3.84 -25.41
CA LEU A 155 10.70 3.43 -24.85
C LEU A 155 10.34 1.98 -25.19
N LEU A 156 10.67 1.50 -26.38
CA LEU A 156 10.46 0.10 -26.75
C LEU A 156 11.38 -0.84 -25.95
N VAL A 157 12.65 -0.47 -25.73
CA VAL A 157 13.58 -1.26 -24.92
C VAL A 157 13.14 -1.33 -23.47
N LEU A 158 12.71 -0.21 -22.88
CA LEU A 158 12.12 -0.18 -21.53
C LEU A 158 10.91 -1.11 -21.46
N LEU A 159 9.93 -0.95 -22.37
CA LEU A 159 8.73 -1.80 -22.42
C LEU A 159 9.03 -3.30 -22.55
N VAL A 160 10.14 -3.69 -23.19
CA VAL A 160 10.53 -5.12 -23.33
C VAL A 160 11.21 -5.66 -22.08
N HIS A 161 11.96 -4.85 -21.34
CA HIS A 161 12.73 -5.29 -20.17
C HIS A 161 12.01 -5.05 -18.84
N HIS A 162 10.93 -4.28 -18.83
CA HIS A 162 10.13 -3.92 -17.66
C HIS A 162 10.90 -3.33 -16.45
N PRO A 163 11.98 -2.53 -16.61
CA PRO A 163 12.67 -1.94 -15.47
C PRO A 163 11.79 -0.94 -14.71
N GLU A 164 10.73 -0.41 -15.32
CA GLU A 164 9.76 0.48 -14.66
C GLU A 164 9.05 -0.17 -13.46
N HIS A 165 8.96 -1.50 -13.41
CA HIS A 165 8.40 -2.22 -12.25
C HIS A 165 9.32 -2.20 -11.02
N SER A 166 10.61 -1.91 -11.19
CA SER A 166 11.55 -1.73 -10.07
C SER A 166 11.51 -0.31 -9.47
N VAL A 167 11.02 0.68 -10.22
CA VAL A 167 10.99 2.08 -9.79
C VAL A 167 9.66 2.38 -9.12
N VAL A 168 9.57 2.01 -7.84
CA VAL A 168 8.47 2.35 -6.95
C VAL A 168 8.80 3.64 -6.22
N ILE A 169 7.91 4.63 -6.27
CA ILE A 169 8.10 5.89 -5.55
C ILE A 169 6.98 6.06 -4.52
N PRO A 170 7.31 6.22 -3.21
CA PRO A 170 6.33 6.59 -2.20
C PRO A 170 5.95 8.06 -2.41
N PHE A 171 4.68 8.31 -2.75
CA PHE A 171 4.14 9.67 -2.85
C PHE A 171 2.87 9.79 -2.01
N GLU A 172 2.90 10.66 -1.01
CA GLU A 172 1.76 10.95 -0.14
C GLU A 172 0.75 11.92 -0.79
N THR A 173 1.08 12.55 -1.94
CA THR A 173 0.24 13.59 -2.55
C THR A 173 -0.07 13.36 -4.04
N ASN A 174 -1.37 13.35 -4.36
CA ASN A 174 -1.91 13.26 -5.72
C ASN A 174 -1.55 14.47 -6.62
N ILE A 175 -1.10 15.57 -6.00
CA ILE A 175 -0.72 16.81 -6.70
C ILE A 175 0.53 16.59 -7.55
N LEU A 176 1.54 15.92 -7.02
CA LEU A 176 2.81 15.74 -7.71
C LEU A 176 2.70 14.82 -8.92
N THR A 177 1.91 13.74 -8.83
CA THR A 177 1.69 12.80 -9.94
C THR A 177 0.88 13.44 -11.08
N THR A 178 -0.14 14.23 -10.73
CA THR A 178 -0.88 15.07 -11.68
C THR A 178 0.06 16.09 -12.36
N GLY A 179 0.91 16.76 -11.58
CA GLY A 179 1.89 17.73 -12.07
C GLY A 179 2.93 17.12 -13.02
N LEU A 180 3.49 15.95 -12.67
CA LEU A 180 4.44 15.22 -13.51
C LEU A 180 3.83 14.79 -14.84
N SER A 181 2.58 14.29 -14.82
CA SER A 181 1.85 13.90 -16.04
C SER A 181 1.60 15.11 -16.96
N ALA A 182 1.12 16.23 -16.39
CA ALA A 182 0.89 17.47 -17.12
C ALA A 182 2.19 18.06 -17.70
N LEU A 183 3.29 18.04 -16.94
CA LEU A 183 4.60 18.50 -17.37
C LEU A 183 5.13 17.69 -18.56
N LEU A 184 5.04 16.34 -18.49
CA LEU A 184 5.46 15.45 -19.57
C LEU A 184 4.67 15.73 -20.87
N GLN A 185 3.34 15.88 -20.76
CA GLN A 185 2.47 16.20 -21.89
C GLN A 185 2.79 17.59 -22.50
N ALA A 186 3.07 18.58 -21.66
CA ALA A 186 3.44 19.93 -22.10
C ALA A 186 4.77 19.95 -22.87
N VAL A 187 5.81 19.29 -22.33
CA VAL A 187 7.11 19.14 -23.00
C VAL A 187 6.96 18.46 -24.36
N TYR A 188 6.17 17.40 -24.44
CA TYR A 188 5.96 16.65 -25.68
C TYR A 188 5.19 17.45 -26.75
N THR A 189 4.17 18.19 -26.33
CA THR A 189 3.38 19.06 -27.21
C THR A 189 4.24 20.20 -27.76
N LEU A 190 5.08 20.82 -26.91
CA LEU A 190 6.03 21.85 -27.32
C LEU A 190 7.07 21.30 -28.32
N TYR A 191 7.65 20.13 -28.05
CA TYR A 191 8.58 19.46 -28.97
C TYR A 191 7.96 19.21 -30.34
N SER A 192 6.74 18.68 -30.36
CA SER A 192 5.96 18.38 -31.56
C SER A 192 5.66 19.65 -32.38
N ALA A 193 5.29 20.74 -31.71
CA ALA A 193 5.03 22.02 -32.37
C ALA A 193 6.29 22.62 -33.01
N ILE A 194 7.44 22.59 -32.32
CA ILE A 194 8.74 23.04 -32.86
C ILE A 194 9.13 22.22 -34.09
N LEU A 195 8.98 20.90 -34.03
CA LEU A 195 9.28 19.98 -35.13
C LEU A 195 8.43 20.29 -36.38
N VAL A 196 7.11 20.46 -36.22
CA VAL A 196 6.20 20.83 -37.30
C VAL A 196 6.54 22.21 -37.89
N ALA A 197 6.78 23.21 -37.05
CA ALA A 197 7.09 24.57 -37.52
C ALA A 197 8.39 24.63 -38.35
N ILE A 198 9.44 23.92 -37.93
CA ILE A 198 10.71 23.85 -38.67
C ILE A 198 10.53 23.09 -40.00
N THR A 199 9.82 21.96 -40.00
CA THR A 199 9.59 21.15 -41.21
C THR A 199 8.72 21.87 -42.23
N GLN A 200 7.61 22.49 -41.80
CA GLN A 200 6.77 23.36 -42.63
C GLN A 200 7.58 24.48 -43.28
N ARG A 201 8.36 25.23 -42.49
CA ARG A 201 9.18 26.35 -43.00
C ARG A 201 10.16 25.87 -44.07
N LEU A 202 10.86 24.76 -43.83
CA LEU A 202 11.82 24.21 -44.78
C LEU A 202 11.17 23.65 -46.06
N ALA A 203 10.02 22.98 -45.92
CA ALA A 203 9.26 22.46 -47.06
C ALA A 203 8.80 23.62 -47.98
N LEU A 204 8.24 24.69 -47.41
CA LEU A 204 7.82 25.87 -48.15
C LEU A 204 9.01 26.59 -48.81
N CYS A 205 10.11 26.81 -48.08
CA CYS A 205 11.33 27.37 -48.66
C CYS A 205 11.86 26.54 -49.85
N ARG A 206 11.79 25.20 -49.77
CA ARG A 206 12.18 24.31 -50.88
C ARG A 206 11.26 24.46 -52.09
N ILE A 207 9.94 24.49 -51.90
CA ILE A 207 8.96 24.54 -52.99
C ILE A 207 9.07 25.88 -53.75
N VAL A 208 9.24 26.98 -53.01
CA VAL A 208 9.53 28.30 -53.58
C VAL A 208 10.87 28.31 -54.31
N GLY A 209 11.95 27.81 -53.69
CA GLY A 209 13.28 27.74 -54.30
C GLY A 209 13.34 26.88 -55.58
N ASN A 210 12.52 25.83 -55.65
CA ASN A 210 12.39 24.96 -56.83
C ASN A 210 11.47 25.52 -57.92
N ARG A 211 10.96 26.76 -57.79
CA ARG A 211 10.12 27.46 -58.78
C ARG A 211 8.93 26.62 -59.28
N ARG A 212 8.23 25.94 -58.37
CA ARG A 212 7.02 25.16 -58.69
C ARG A 212 5.90 26.05 -59.23
N LYS A 213 4.92 25.46 -59.91
CA LYS A 213 3.69 26.15 -60.30
C LYS A 213 3.04 26.79 -59.07
N LEU A 214 2.52 28.01 -59.25
CA LEU A 214 1.87 28.76 -58.19
C LEU A 214 0.81 27.95 -57.43
N THR A 215 -0.11 27.31 -58.17
CA THR A 215 -1.18 26.52 -57.56
C THR A 215 -0.62 25.47 -56.61
N THR A 216 0.47 24.79 -56.97
CA THR A 216 1.19 23.88 -56.08
C THR A 216 1.73 24.56 -54.81
N VAL A 217 2.30 25.76 -54.91
CA VAL A 217 2.77 26.53 -53.73
C VAL A 217 1.61 26.85 -52.80
N HIS A 218 0.51 27.37 -53.36
CA HIS A 218 -0.71 27.71 -52.64
C HIS A 218 -1.29 26.49 -51.95
N ASP A 219 -1.56 25.43 -52.70
CA ASP A 219 -2.22 24.21 -52.24
C ASP A 219 -1.38 23.51 -51.15
N VAL A 220 -0.05 23.44 -51.30
CA VAL A 220 0.82 22.90 -50.25
C VAL A 220 0.88 23.82 -49.02
N SER A 221 0.90 25.15 -49.19
CA SER A 221 0.87 26.08 -48.05
C SER A 221 -0.44 26.00 -47.26
N GLY A 222 -1.57 25.79 -47.94
CA GLY A 222 -2.86 25.51 -47.33
C GLY A 222 -2.87 24.17 -46.60
N ALA A 223 -2.31 23.12 -47.19
CA ALA A 223 -2.20 21.80 -46.55
C ALA A 223 -1.43 21.85 -45.22
N TRP A 224 -0.39 22.68 -45.10
CA TRP A 224 0.36 22.83 -43.85
C TRP A 224 -0.38 23.56 -42.72
N THR A 225 -1.57 24.16 -42.96
CA THR A 225 -2.34 24.83 -41.91
C THR A 225 -3.00 23.84 -40.91
N GLY A 226 -3.14 22.57 -41.28
CA GLY A 226 -3.64 21.52 -40.40
C GLY A 226 -4.11 20.28 -41.17
N ILE A 227 -4.27 19.15 -40.46
CA ILE A 227 -4.60 17.86 -41.09
C ILE A 227 -5.92 17.89 -41.89
N GLY A 228 -6.94 18.60 -41.40
CA GLY A 228 -8.21 18.77 -42.12
C GLY A 228 -8.05 19.53 -43.44
N ALA A 229 -7.23 20.60 -43.45
CA ALA A 229 -6.91 21.33 -44.67
C ALA A 229 -6.08 20.47 -45.64
N ALA A 230 -5.10 19.70 -45.14
CA ALA A 230 -4.31 18.77 -45.95
C ALA A 230 -5.19 17.72 -46.64
N ILE A 231 -6.11 17.09 -45.91
CA ILE A 231 -7.05 16.09 -46.46
C ILE A 231 -7.99 16.74 -47.49
N HIS A 232 -8.53 17.92 -47.20
CA HIS A 232 -9.41 18.63 -48.13
C HIS A 232 -8.70 18.99 -49.44
N VAL A 233 -7.48 19.53 -49.37
CA VAL A 233 -6.65 19.83 -50.55
C VAL A 233 -6.27 18.55 -51.31
N PHE A 234 -5.95 17.46 -50.61
CA PHE A 234 -5.68 16.16 -51.24
C PHE A 234 -6.90 15.62 -51.99
N TRP A 235 -8.11 15.77 -51.41
CA TRP A 235 -9.36 15.40 -52.07
C TRP A 235 -9.62 16.23 -53.34
N GLN A 236 -9.44 17.56 -53.28
CA GLN A 236 -9.55 18.43 -54.46
C GLN A 236 -8.56 18.04 -55.58
N GLN A 237 -7.35 17.62 -55.22
CA GLN A 237 -6.32 17.19 -56.18
C GLN A 237 -6.67 15.89 -56.92
N HIS A 238 -7.60 15.08 -56.42
CA HIS A 238 -8.14 13.94 -57.15
C HIS A 238 -9.01 14.37 -58.36
N GLN A 239 -9.56 15.59 -58.34
CA GLN A 239 -10.31 16.16 -59.46
C GLN A 239 -9.40 16.91 -60.44
N VAL A 240 -8.36 17.59 -59.93
CA VAL A 240 -7.41 18.37 -60.75
C VAL A 240 -5.97 18.12 -60.29
N ALA A 241 -5.30 17.17 -60.94
CA ALA A 241 -3.95 16.75 -60.58
C ALA A 241 -2.90 17.85 -60.87
N SER A 242 -2.41 18.53 -59.83
CA SER A 242 -1.30 19.50 -59.94
C SER A 242 -0.04 19.07 -59.17
N SER A 243 -0.17 18.49 -57.97
CA SER A 243 0.94 17.94 -57.18
C SER A 243 0.48 16.92 -56.12
N ILE A 244 -0.22 15.87 -56.56
CA ILE A 244 -0.76 14.81 -55.69
C ILE A 244 0.31 14.26 -54.72
N LEU A 245 1.53 14.01 -55.21
CA LEU A 245 2.61 13.41 -54.40
C LEU A 245 3.11 14.34 -53.28
N GLU A 246 3.33 15.63 -53.55
CA GLU A 246 3.81 16.57 -52.53
C GLU A 246 2.75 16.74 -51.43
N ILE A 247 1.48 16.84 -51.82
CA ILE A 247 0.35 17.01 -50.89
C ILE A 247 0.11 15.72 -50.09
N ALA A 248 0.21 14.54 -50.72
CA ALA A 248 0.17 13.25 -50.02
C ALA A 248 1.26 13.14 -48.94
N THR A 249 2.48 13.64 -49.21
CA THR A 249 3.54 13.63 -48.18
C THR A 249 3.25 14.56 -47.01
N VAL A 250 2.59 15.71 -47.23
CA VAL A 250 2.13 16.59 -46.12
C VAL A 250 1.03 15.92 -45.31
N VAL A 251 0.04 15.29 -45.96
CA VAL A 251 -1.02 14.52 -45.27
C VAL A 251 -0.42 13.40 -44.42
N THR A 252 0.48 12.60 -45.00
CA THR A 252 1.12 11.47 -44.29
C THR A 252 1.98 11.96 -43.13
N TYR A 253 2.68 13.09 -43.30
CA TYR A 253 3.48 13.72 -42.25
C TYR A 253 2.59 14.21 -41.09
N LEU A 254 1.52 14.96 -41.37
CA LEU A 254 0.60 15.45 -40.33
C LEU A 254 -0.18 14.32 -39.64
N ALA A 255 -0.59 13.29 -40.38
CA ALA A 255 -1.21 12.09 -39.81
C ALA A 255 -0.25 11.33 -38.88
N SER A 256 1.03 11.19 -39.27
CA SER A 256 2.06 10.57 -38.44
C SER A 256 2.32 11.38 -37.16
N MET A 257 2.36 12.72 -37.25
CA MET A 257 2.45 13.59 -36.06
C MET A 257 1.22 13.45 -35.15
N LEU A 258 0.01 13.29 -35.70
CA LEU A 258 -1.21 13.10 -34.92
C LEU A 258 -1.18 11.77 -34.15
N VAL A 259 -0.83 10.65 -34.82
CA VAL A 259 -0.64 9.35 -34.16
C VAL A 259 0.40 9.43 -33.05
N LEU A 260 1.50 10.15 -33.31
CA LEU A 260 2.62 10.32 -32.40
C LEU A 260 2.30 11.26 -31.20
N HIS A 261 1.35 12.18 -31.33
CA HIS A 261 0.84 13.05 -30.24
C HIS A 261 -0.21 12.35 -29.36
N ILE A 262 -1.13 11.59 -29.97
CA ILE A 262 -2.12 10.78 -29.24
C ILE A 262 -1.45 9.59 -28.55
N GLY A 263 -0.47 8.95 -29.21
CA GLY A 263 0.27 7.83 -28.64
C GLY A 263 1.08 8.24 -27.40
N SER A 264 1.91 9.28 -27.50
CA SER A 264 2.83 9.65 -26.40
C SER A 264 2.13 9.98 -25.08
N SER A 265 1.02 10.71 -25.13
CA SER A 265 0.21 11.10 -23.96
C SER A 265 -0.45 9.92 -23.26
N SER A 266 -0.46 8.73 -23.87
CA SER A 266 -0.96 7.48 -23.26
C SER A 266 0.11 6.43 -22.97
N ILE A 267 1.34 6.57 -23.50
CA ILE A 267 2.42 5.59 -23.30
C ILE A 267 2.92 5.57 -21.85
N MET A 268 3.08 6.71 -21.19
CA MET A 268 3.50 6.78 -19.78
C MET A 268 2.32 7.20 -18.91
N GLN A 269 1.94 6.35 -17.94
CA GLN A 269 0.99 6.71 -16.90
C GLN A 269 1.52 6.28 -15.52
N TRP A 270 1.34 7.14 -14.52
CA TRP A 270 1.58 6.77 -13.13
C TRP A 270 0.36 5.99 -12.63
N GLN A 271 0.55 4.75 -12.23
CA GLN A 271 -0.52 3.91 -11.68
C GLN A 271 -0.35 3.76 -10.18
N VAL A 272 -1.41 4.07 -9.43
CA VAL A 272 -1.54 3.72 -8.01
C VAL A 272 -1.72 2.21 -7.89
N PHE A 273 -1.00 1.59 -6.96
CA PHE A 273 -1.25 0.22 -6.54
C PHE A 273 -1.15 0.10 -5.02
N ASN A 274 -1.91 -0.83 -4.46
CA ASN A 274 -1.78 -1.20 -3.04
C ASN A 274 -0.50 -1.99 -2.89
N SER A 275 0.37 -1.55 -2.00
CA SER A 275 1.60 -2.24 -1.62
C SER A 275 1.63 -2.41 -0.11
N THR A 276 2.20 -3.50 0.38
CA THR A 276 2.40 -3.72 1.81
C THR A 276 3.78 -3.22 2.20
N LEU A 277 3.83 -2.25 3.12
CA LEU A 277 5.08 -1.86 3.78
C LEU A 277 5.16 -2.57 5.13
N VAL A 278 6.29 -3.23 5.38
CA VAL A 278 6.65 -3.73 6.71
C VAL A 278 7.40 -2.63 7.44
N ASP A 279 6.94 -2.29 8.63
CA ASP A 279 7.53 -1.30 9.54
C ASP A 279 7.84 -1.97 10.89
N THR A 280 8.74 -1.38 11.67
CA THR A 280 9.09 -1.87 13.03
C THR A 280 8.42 -1.00 14.08
N LEU A 281 7.52 -1.59 14.87
CA LEU A 281 6.83 -0.92 15.97
C LEU A 281 7.45 -1.28 17.32
N THR A 282 7.72 -0.27 18.12
CA THR A 282 7.93 -0.43 19.57
C THR A 282 6.78 -1.23 20.17
N SER A 283 7.08 -2.20 21.03
CA SER A 283 6.07 -3.08 21.64
C SER A 283 6.39 -3.32 23.10
N ASP A 284 5.38 -3.41 23.95
CA ASP A 284 5.58 -3.87 25.34
C ASP A 284 5.60 -5.40 25.35
N LEU A 285 6.72 -5.97 25.80
CA LEU A 285 6.85 -7.42 25.95
C LEU A 285 5.89 -7.89 27.04
N ALA A 286 5.00 -8.80 26.68
CA ALA A 286 3.90 -9.20 27.55
C ALA A 286 4.27 -10.39 28.45
N PHE A 287 5.29 -11.13 28.06
CA PHE A 287 5.90 -12.19 28.84
C PHE A 287 7.08 -11.64 29.66
N PRO A 288 7.31 -12.10 30.90
CA PRO A 288 8.46 -11.65 31.69
C PRO A 288 9.78 -12.01 30.98
N GLY A 289 10.68 -11.03 30.84
CA GLY A 289 12.03 -11.27 30.33
C GLY A 289 12.84 -12.17 31.26
N SER A 290 13.89 -12.83 30.75
CA SER A 290 14.71 -13.80 31.50
C SER A 290 15.43 -13.25 32.75
N ALA A 291 15.46 -11.92 32.93
CA ALA A 291 15.97 -11.27 34.14
C ALA A 291 14.93 -11.20 35.29
N VAL A 292 13.65 -11.41 35.01
CA VAL A 292 12.57 -11.34 36.00
C VAL A 292 12.48 -12.67 36.74
N ASN A 293 12.80 -12.67 38.03
CA ASN A 293 12.61 -13.85 38.87
C ASN A 293 11.14 -14.00 39.27
N THR A 294 10.38 -14.80 38.52
CA THR A 294 8.94 -15.03 38.73
C THR A 294 8.61 -15.61 40.12
N SER A 295 9.55 -16.33 40.75
CA SER A 295 9.39 -16.85 42.12
C SER A 295 9.41 -15.77 43.21
N GLN A 296 9.91 -14.57 42.91
CA GLN A 296 10.04 -13.44 43.86
C GLN A 296 8.95 -12.37 43.70
N LEU A 297 8.04 -12.52 42.73
CA LEU A 297 6.93 -11.58 42.55
C LEU A 297 5.95 -11.67 43.74
N ARG A 298 5.34 -10.55 44.13
CA ARG A 298 4.46 -10.46 45.31
C ARG A 298 3.02 -10.75 44.91
N TRP A 299 2.74 -12.03 44.63
CA TRP A 299 1.44 -12.51 44.16
C TRP A 299 0.25 -12.17 45.07
N GLU A 300 0.49 -11.98 46.36
CA GLU A 300 -0.46 -11.45 47.35
C GLU A 300 -1.25 -10.21 46.87
N GLY A 301 -0.63 -9.32 46.07
CA GLY A 301 -1.30 -8.14 45.50
C GLY A 301 -2.13 -8.42 44.23
N ILE A 302 -1.88 -9.55 43.56
CA ILE A 302 -2.43 -9.90 42.24
C ILE A 302 -3.68 -10.78 42.39
N PHE A 303 -3.67 -11.72 43.34
CA PHE A 303 -4.76 -12.67 43.57
C PHE A 303 -6.15 -12.01 43.75
N PRO A 304 -6.31 -10.93 44.55
CA PRO A 304 -7.61 -10.25 44.69
C PRO A 304 -8.12 -9.63 43.37
N VAL A 305 -7.21 -9.18 42.50
CA VAL A 305 -7.55 -8.50 41.23
C VAL A 305 -8.08 -9.49 40.19
N LEU A 306 -7.61 -10.74 40.21
CA LEU A 306 -8.07 -11.79 39.28
C LEU A 306 -9.59 -12.02 39.41
N GLN A 307 -10.12 -12.05 40.63
CA GLN A 307 -11.56 -12.20 40.88
C GLN A 307 -12.35 -11.06 40.22
N SER A 308 -11.91 -9.81 40.38
CA SER A 308 -12.59 -8.64 39.81
C SER A 308 -12.70 -8.70 38.28
N ILE A 309 -11.65 -9.17 37.60
CA ILE A 309 -11.62 -9.28 36.12
C ILE A 309 -12.37 -10.53 35.62
N SER A 310 -12.91 -11.37 36.51
CA SER A 310 -13.90 -12.39 36.14
C SER A 310 -15.33 -11.82 36.08
N LEU A 311 -15.57 -10.66 36.71
CA LEU A 311 -16.87 -10.01 36.82
C LEU A 311 -17.04 -8.85 35.83
N ASP A 312 -15.95 -8.17 35.47
CA ASP A 312 -16.00 -7.02 34.55
C ASP A 312 -15.65 -7.43 33.10
N THR A 313 -16.67 -7.40 32.23
CA THR A 313 -16.52 -7.65 30.79
C THR A 313 -15.95 -6.45 30.01
N GLY A 314 -15.76 -5.29 30.65
CA GLY A 314 -15.22 -4.08 30.07
C GLY A 314 -13.70 -3.93 30.16
N VAL A 315 -13.00 -4.76 30.94
CA VAL A 315 -11.54 -4.70 31.04
C VAL A 315 -10.91 -5.22 29.74
N SER A 316 -10.18 -4.36 29.04
CA SER A 316 -9.45 -4.75 27.84
C SER A 316 -8.39 -5.81 28.15
N THR A 317 -8.53 -6.99 27.56
CA THR A 317 -7.55 -8.08 27.63
C THR A 317 -6.49 -7.97 26.52
N TYR A 318 -6.17 -6.76 26.04
CA TYR A 318 -5.13 -6.58 25.02
C TYR A 318 -3.78 -7.15 25.50
N GLY A 319 -3.14 -7.98 24.67
CA GLY A 319 -1.98 -8.79 25.06
C GLY A 319 -2.31 -10.15 25.71
N LEU A 320 -3.58 -10.54 25.80
CA LEU A 320 -4.04 -11.85 26.28
C LEU A 320 -5.13 -12.42 25.35
N SER A 321 -4.94 -13.66 24.89
CA SER A 321 -5.92 -14.43 24.13
C SER A 321 -5.95 -15.86 24.67
N ASN A 322 -7.02 -16.20 25.40
CA ASN A 322 -7.21 -17.51 26.01
C ASN A 322 -6.03 -17.89 26.95
N ASN A 323 -5.33 -19.00 26.70
CA ASN A 323 -4.10 -19.41 27.41
C ASN A 323 -2.80 -18.79 26.85
N THR A 324 -2.88 -17.81 25.96
CA THR A 324 -1.75 -17.23 25.24
C THR A 324 -1.59 -15.75 25.53
N ILE A 325 -0.40 -15.36 25.97
CA ILE A 325 -0.02 -13.96 26.24
C ILE A 325 0.82 -13.48 25.05
N TYR A 326 0.56 -12.30 24.49
CA TYR A 326 1.28 -11.80 23.31
C TYR A 326 1.74 -10.36 23.48
N ASP A 327 2.90 -10.04 22.89
CA ASP A 327 3.48 -8.70 22.93
C ASP A 327 2.53 -7.66 22.34
N MET A 328 2.58 -6.43 22.86
CA MET A 328 1.60 -5.38 22.59
C MET A 328 2.22 -4.23 21.78
N PRO A 329 2.04 -4.17 20.45
CA PRO A 329 2.55 -3.08 19.62
C PRO A 329 1.96 -1.73 19.98
N GLN A 330 2.83 -0.74 20.15
CA GLN A 330 2.46 0.65 20.38
C GLN A 330 2.19 1.35 19.05
N VAL A 331 0.94 1.27 18.59
CA VAL A 331 0.51 1.79 17.29
C VAL A 331 0.37 3.32 17.33
N PRO A 332 1.07 4.09 16.46
CA PRO A 332 0.89 5.53 16.36
C PRO A 332 -0.52 5.88 15.87
N THR A 333 -1.22 6.79 16.56
CA THR A 333 -2.61 7.18 16.29
C THR A 333 -2.89 7.70 14.87
N ASN A 334 -1.85 8.14 14.15
CA ASN A 334 -1.94 8.69 12.80
C ASN A 334 -1.71 7.66 11.67
N VAL A 335 -1.44 6.39 11.99
CA VAL A 335 -1.07 5.37 10.99
C VAL A 335 -1.90 4.10 11.15
N ALA A 336 -2.71 3.79 10.14
CA ALA A 336 -3.44 2.53 10.08
C ALA A 336 -2.51 1.37 9.66
N PHE A 337 -2.16 0.53 10.62
CA PHE A 337 -1.58 -0.79 10.36
C PHE A 337 -2.70 -1.85 10.27
N LEU A 338 -2.39 -2.97 9.63
CA LEU A 338 -3.32 -4.08 9.43
C LEU A 338 -3.00 -5.23 10.37
N GLU A 339 -1.77 -5.75 10.26
CA GLU A 339 -1.32 -6.90 11.03
C GLU A 339 0.04 -6.60 11.67
N ALA A 340 0.36 -7.28 12.76
CA ALA A 340 1.70 -7.31 13.33
C ALA A 340 2.15 -8.74 13.62
N SER A 341 3.39 -9.06 13.26
CA SER A 341 4.10 -10.21 13.79
C SER A 341 4.63 -9.85 15.18
N VAL A 342 4.04 -10.48 16.20
CA VAL A 342 4.33 -10.32 17.63
C VAL A 342 4.84 -11.65 18.19
N ASN A 343 5.58 -11.67 19.31
CA ASN A 343 5.81 -12.94 20.00
C ASN A 343 4.57 -13.27 20.84
N ALA A 344 4.09 -14.50 20.73
CA ALA A 344 3.01 -15.03 21.54
C ALA A 344 3.52 -16.22 22.35
N THR A 345 3.34 -16.18 23.66
CA THR A 345 3.69 -17.27 24.56
C THR A 345 2.45 -17.98 25.04
N THR A 346 2.24 -19.19 24.54
CA THR A 346 1.15 -20.09 24.93
C THR A 346 1.57 -20.90 26.15
N ILE A 347 0.71 -20.94 27.16
CA ILE A 347 0.89 -21.81 28.33
C ILE A 347 0.15 -23.11 28.08
N SER A 348 0.84 -24.22 28.30
CA SER A 348 0.29 -25.57 28.24
C SER A 348 0.46 -26.25 29.59
N VAL A 349 -0.52 -27.08 29.94
CA VAL A 349 -0.56 -27.81 31.21
C VAL A 349 -0.81 -29.27 30.89
N GLN A 350 -0.07 -30.16 31.54
CA GLN A 350 -0.27 -31.60 31.42
C GLN A 350 -0.60 -32.17 32.81
N CYS A 351 -1.84 -32.62 32.98
CA CYS A 351 -2.35 -33.18 34.22
C CYS A 351 -2.54 -34.71 34.12
N GLY A 352 -2.26 -35.41 35.21
CA GLY A 352 -2.66 -36.81 35.44
C GLY A 352 -3.07 -37.02 36.89
N LEU A 353 -3.55 -38.21 37.24
CA LEU A 353 -3.92 -38.56 38.61
C LEU A 353 -2.72 -39.10 39.39
N LEU A 354 -2.58 -38.72 40.67
CA LEU A 354 -1.55 -39.30 41.54
C LEU A 354 -1.87 -40.76 41.88
N PRO A 355 -0.95 -41.71 41.62
CA PRO A 355 -1.09 -43.10 42.05
C PRO A 355 -0.62 -43.30 43.50
N ASN A 356 -0.87 -44.50 44.04
CA ASN A 356 -0.36 -44.97 45.33
C ASN A 356 -0.73 -44.05 46.52
N LEU A 357 -1.96 -43.54 46.51
CA LEU A 357 -2.49 -42.73 47.61
C LEU A 357 -2.78 -43.62 48.82
N THR A 358 -2.23 -43.27 49.98
CA THR A 358 -2.59 -43.88 51.27
C THR A 358 -3.15 -42.81 52.19
N VAL A 359 -4.30 -43.07 52.81
CA VAL A 359 -5.03 -42.04 53.55
C VAL A 359 -5.32 -42.48 54.98
N THR A 360 -5.04 -41.55 55.89
CA THR A 360 -5.18 -41.71 57.34
C THR A 360 -6.02 -40.57 57.88
N ALA A 361 -7.13 -40.88 58.54
CA ALA A 361 -7.93 -39.88 59.26
C ALA A 361 -7.17 -39.42 60.51
N VAL A 362 -7.06 -38.12 60.70
CA VAL A 362 -6.36 -37.46 61.81
C VAL A 362 -7.32 -36.45 62.43
N GLN A 363 -7.60 -36.63 63.72
CA GLN A 363 -8.41 -35.69 64.49
C GLN A 363 -7.53 -34.52 64.95
N VAL A 364 -7.81 -33.32 64.45
CA VAL A 364 -7.08 -32.09 64.80
C VAL A 364 -8.09 -31.07 65.29
N GLU A 365 -8.04 -30.75 66.58
CA GLU A 365 -8.73 -29.58 67.17
C GLU A 365 -10.23 -29.51 66.80
N TYR A 366 -10.93 -30.62 67.03
CA TYR A 366 -12.36 -30.85 66.74
C TYR A 366 -12.77 -30.98 65.26
N GLN A 367 -11.81 -30.93 64.31
CA GLN A 367 -12.06 -31.26 62.90
C GLN A 367 -11.41 -32.59 62.51
N GLU A 368 -12.16 -33.41 61.76
CA GLU A 368 -11.58 -34.55 61.04
C GLU A 368 -10.82 -34.05 59.81
N LYS A 369 -9.52 -34.33 59.76
CA LYS A 369 -8.65 -34.05 58.62
C LYS A 369 -8.12 -35.36 58.06
N TYR A 370 -7.79 -35.38 56.77
CA TYR A 370 -7.24 -36.54 56.10
C TYR A 370 -5.79 -36.26 55.78
N HIS A 371 -4.88 -36.97 56.46
CA HIS A 371 -3.48 -37.01 56.10
C HIS A 371 -3.29 -38.06 55.01
N ILE A 372 -2.98 -37.57 53.81
CA ILE A 372 -2.78 -38.33 52.58
C ILE A 372 -1.28 -38.37 52.34
N THR A 373 -0.72 -39.55 52.08
CA THR A 373 0.64 -39.66 51.53
C THR A 373 0.61 -40.32 50.17
N PHE A 374 1.50 -39.90 49.29
CA PHE A 374 1.68 -40.45 47.94
C PHE A 374 3.13 -40.87 47.73
N SER A 375 3.35 -41.82 46.82
CA SER A 375 4.69 -42.29 46.44
C SER A 375 4.79 -42.47 44.93
N GLN A 376 5.72 -41.74 44.31
CA GLN A 376 5.94 -41.79 42.87
C GLN A 376 7.27 -42.47 42.55
N ASN A 377 7.21 -43.54 41.75
CA ASN A 377 8.36 -44.28 41.21
C ASN A 377 9.45 -44.71 42.23
N GLY A 378 9.12 -44.75 43.53
CA GLY A 378 9.97 -45.27 44.59
C GLY A 378 11.03 -44.31 45.16
N SER A 379 11.13 -43.06 44.68
CA SER A 379 12.04 -42.04 45.24
C SER A 379 11.31 -40.88 45.91
N ASP A 380 10.22 -40.42 45.31
CA ASP A 380 9.58 -39.17 45.67
C ASP A 380 8.29 -39.45 46.45
N ASN A 381 8.35 -39.21 47.75
CA ASN A 381 7.21 -39.28 48.65
C ASN A 381 6.79 -37.87 49.07
N GLY A 382 5.49 -37.65 49.17
CA GLY A 382 4.94 -36.39 49.70
C GLY A 382 3.64 -36.63 50.47
N SER A 383 3.13 -35.57 51.08
CA SER A 383 1.95 -35.61 51.94
C SER A 383 1.10 -34.35 51.86
N PHE A 384 -0.20 -34.51 52.14
CA PHE A 384 -1.22 -33.47 52.18
C PHE A 384 -2.10 -33.66 53.42
N THR A 385 -2.53 -32.58 54.07
CA THR A 385 -3.45 -32.60 55.23
C THR A 385 -4.73 -31.86 54.87
N VAL A 386 -5.67 -32.58 54.28
CA VAL A 386 -6.87 -31.98 53.67
C VAL A 386 -8.07 -32.05 54.60
N ILE A 387 -8.95 -31.05 54.52
CA ILE A 387 -10.30 -31.13 55.10
C ILE A 387 -11.16 -31.88 54.07
N PRO A 388 -12.04 -32.82 54.48
CA PRO A 388 -12.89 -33.52 53.52
C PRO A 388 -13.81 -32.53 52.80
N MET A 389 -13.89 -32.66 51.48
CA MET A 389 -14.65 -31.75 50.63
C MET A 389 -16.00 -32.38 50.21
N TRP A 390 -17.01 -31.53 50.02
CA TRP A 390 -18.26 -31.95 49.38
C TRP A 390 -18.05 -32.12 47.86
N LYS A 391 -19.06 -32.63 47.17
CA LYS A 391 -19.00 -32.99 45.74
C LYS A 391 -18.83 -31.78 44.80
N ASP A 392 -18.40 -32.07 43.57
CA ASP A 392 -18.29 -31.09 42.46
C ASP A 392 -17.39 -29.88 42.77
N LEU A 393 -16.30 -30.11 43.50
CA LEU A 393 -15.25 -29.11 43.77
C LEU A 393 -13.94 -29.48 43.06
N VAL A 394 -13.16 -28.45 42.74
CA VAL A 394 -11.78 -28.53 42.25
C VAL A 394 -10.97 -27.45 42.98
N PHE A 395 -9.91 -27.84 43.68
CA PHE A 395 -9.22 -26.97 44.64
C PHE A 395 -7.69 -27.11 44.56
N SER A 396 -6.99 -25.98 44.43
CA SER A 396 -5.54 -25.84 44.49
C SER A 396 -5.02 -26.24 45.87
N TYR A 397 -4.01 -27.10 45.91
CA TYR A 397 -3.43 -27.58 47.16
C TYR A 397 -1.90 -27.63 47.11
N ARG A 398 -1.26 -27.30 48.23
CA ARG A 398 0.19 -27.30 48.42
C ARG A 398 0.58 -28.46 49.36
N PRO A 399 1.52 -29.36 48.99
CA PRO A 399 1.97 -30.43 49.88
C PRO A 399 2.65 -29.89 51.14
N ASP A 400 2.41 -30.58 52.27
CA ASP A 400 2.95 -30.24 53.59
C ASP A 400 4.45 -30.55 53.69
N SER A 401 4.88 -31.61 53.00
CA SER A 401 6.25 -32.13 53.02
C SER A 401 7.02 -31.75 51.77
N GLN A 402 8.34 -31.61 51.93
CA GLN A 402 9.25 -31.33 50.83
C GLN A 402 9.48 -32.60 50.00
N CYS A 403 8.73 -32.77 48.90
CA CYS A 403 9.12 -33.69 47.84
C CYS A 403 9.89 -32.95 46.73
N THR A 404 10.78 -33.64 46.02
CA THR A 404 11.69 -33.03 45.04
C THR A 404 10.97 -32.48 43.81
N ALA A 405 9.95 -33.16 43.31
CA ALA A 405 9.10 -32.66 42.21
C ALA A 405 8.04 -31.62 42.65
N CYS A 406 7.77 -31.48 43.95
CA CYS A 406 6.67 -30.65 44.46
C CYS A 406 6.74 -29.16 44.09
N PRO A 407 7.92 -28.48 44.07
CA PRO A 407 8.01 -27.06 43.68
C PRO A 407 7.66 -26.77 42.21
N GLN A 408 7.52 -27.81 41.39
CA GLN A 408 7.37 -27.73 39.93
C GLN A 408 6.02 -28.30 39.44
N THR A 409 5.20 -28.77 40.38
CA THR A 409 3.93 -29.47 40.14
C THR A 409 2.81 -28.79 40.91
N LEU A 410 1.69 -28.54 40.24
CA LEU A 410 0.46 -28.09 40.90
C LEU A 410 -0.39 -29.30 41.25
N PHE A 411 -0.93 -29.30 42.47
CA PHE A 411 -1.81 -30.37 42.93
C PHE A 411 -3.23 -29.84 43.04
N TYR A 412 -4.18 -30.59 42.49
CA TYR A 412 -5.59 -30.25 42.51
C TYR A 412 -6.37 -31.39 43.14
N LEU A 413 -7.07 -31.10 44.23
CA LEU A 413 -7.98 -32.04 44.85
C LEU A 413 -9.37 -31.86 44.23
N MET A 414 -9.97 -32.97 43.80
CA MET A 414 -11.17 -32.99 42.96
C MET A 414 -12.21 -33.94 43.54
N THR A 415 -13.47 -33.49 43.60
CA THR A 415 -14.64 -34.29 44.00
C THR A 415 -15.72 -34.32 42.92
N THR A 416 -15.35 -33.97 41.69
CA THR A 416 -16.13 -34.16 40.47
C THR A 416 -16.09 -35.61 40.01
N GLY A 417 -17.02 -36.03 39.15
CA GLY A 417 -16.96 -37.33 38.48
C GLY A 417 -15.78 -37.37 37.50
N ILE A 418 -15.09 -38.50 37.41
CA ILE A 418 -13.92 -38.65 36.56
C ILE A 418 -14.08 -39.90 35.70
N ASP A 419 -13.70 -39.82 34.42
CA ASP A 419 -13.64 -40.98 33.52
C ASP A 419 -12.25 -41.61 33.62
N VAL A 420 -12.17 -42.69 34.38
CA VAL A 420 -10.94 -43.40 34.76
C VAL A 420 -11.08 -44.86 34.32
N ASP A 421 -10.01 -45.44 33.80
CA ASP A 421 -9.94 -46.89 33.55
C ASP A 421 -10.08 -47.64 34.88
N GLU A 422 -10.98 -48.64 34.94
CA GLU A 422 -11.23 -49.44 36.15
C GLU A 422 -9.95 -50.06 36.73
N SER A 423 -8.94 -50.33 35.88
CA SER A 423 -7.65 -50.90 36.28
C SER A 423 -6.79 -50.00 37.16
N ILE A 424 -7.00 -48.68 37.16
CA ILE A 424 -6.24 -47.74 38.00
C ILE A 424 -7.08 -47.10 39.12
N LEU A 425 -8.41 -47.25 39.10
CA LEU A 425 -9.34 -46.54 39.99
C LEU A 425 -8.98 -46.68 41.48
N ASP A 426 -8.74 -47.92 41.94
CA ASP A 426 -8.37 -48.23 43.35
C ASP A 426 -7.02 -47.62 43.79
N THR A 427 -6.21 -47.13 42.86
CA THR A 427 -4.88 -46.55 43.15
C THR A 427 -4.85 -45.01 43.11
N VAL A 428 -5.87 -44.38 42.52
CA VAL A 428 -5.95 -42.93 42.22
C VAL A 428 -7.15 -42.22 42.86
N ALA A 429 -7.95 -42.94 43.64
CA ALA A 429 -9.17 -42.44 44.26
C ALA A 429 -9.17 -42.75 45.76
N VAL A 430 -9.75 -41.85 46.54
CA VAL A 430 -9.86 -41.97 48.00
C VAL A 430 -11.28 -41.66 48.43
N ASN A 431 -11.87 -42.55 49.22
CA ASN A 431 -13.11 -42.27 49.92
C ASN A 431 -12.84 -41.41 51.16
N MET A 432 -13.41 -40.20 51.21
CA MET A 432 -13.34 -39.31 52.38
C MET A 432 -14.72 -39.19 53.00
N ASN A 433 -14.84 -39.49 54.29
CA ASN A 433 -16.06 -39.26 55.03
C ASN A 433 -16.13 -37.79 55.45
N TRP A 434 -17.32 -37.22 55.37
CA TRP A 434 -17.62 -35.87 55.82
C TRP A 434 -18.98 -35.84 56.52
N THR A 435 -19.12 -34.93 57.49
CA THR A 435 -20.36 -34.78 58.27
C THR A 435 -21.01 -33.45 57.90
N TYR A 436 -22.29 -33.49 57.52
CA TYR A 436 -23.11 -32.29 57.27
C TYR A 436 -24.33 -32.27 58.17
N THR A 437 -24.85 -31.09 58.46
CA THR A 437 -26.04 -30.91 59.29
C THR A 437 -27.14 -30.28 58.43
N PRO A 438 -28.01 -31.08 57.79
CA PRO A 438 -29.05 -30.54 56.92
C PRO A 438 -30.00 -29.64 57.72
N SER A 439 -30.56 -28.62 57.07
CA SER A 439 -31.40 -27.59 57.72
C SER A 439 -32.50 -28.17 58.60
N GLY A 440 -32.31 -28.14 59.93
CA GLY A 440 -33.24 -28.66 60.93
C GLY A 440 -33.16 -30.16 61.21
N GLY A 441 -32.11 -30.86 60.77
CA GLY A 441 -31.84 -32.27 61.05
C GLY A 441 -30.60 -32.49 61.92
N GLU A 442 -30.41 -33.75 62.36
CA GLU A 442 -29.20 -34.21 63.03
C GLU A 442 -28.01 -34.32 62.05
N PRO A 443 -26.75 -34.25 62.53
CA PRO A 443 -25.56 -34.47 61.71
C PRO A 443 -25.59 -35.84 61.01
N GLN A 444 -25.29 -35.85 59.72
CA GLN A 444 -25.27 -37.03 58.86
C GLN A 444 -23.90 -37.20 58.21
N ASN A 445 -23.39 -38.43 58.17
CA ASN A 445 -22.16 -38.76 57.47
C ASN A 445 -22.44 -39.15 56.03
N SER A 446 -21.67 -38.61 55.11
CA SER A 446 -21.61 -39.00 53.70
C SER A 446 -20.16 -39.28 53.31
N THR A 447 -19.96 -40.01 52.22
CA THR A 447 -18.63 -40.36 51.71
C THR A 447 -18.49 -39.76 50.32
N THR A 448 -17.50 -38.89 50.12
CA THR A 448 -17.18 -38.30 48.82
C THR A 448 -16.00 -39.07 48.23
N LEU A 449 -16.11 -39.46 46.95
CA LEU A 449 -14.97 -39.98 46.20
C LEU A 449 -14.09 -38.79 45.78
N THR A 450 -12.85 -38.81 46.23
CA THR A 450 -11.87 -37.74 46.02
C THR A 450 -10.72 -38.24 45.17
N HIS A 451 -10.32 -37.44 44.19
CA HIS A 451 -9.16 -37.67 43.34
C HIS A 451 -8.15 -36.55 43.52
N ILE A 452 -6.86 -36.85 43.32
CA ILE A 452 -5.81 -35.82 43.32
C ILE A 452 -5.12 -35.83 41.96
N ALA A 453 -5.25 -34.73 41.23
CA ALA A 453 -4.48 -34.49 40.03
C ALA A 453 -3.15 -33.82 40.39
N ALA A 454 -2.11 -34.19 39.67
CA ALA A 454 -0.85 -33.48 39.60
C ALA A 454 -0.67 -32.94 38.17
N CYS A 455 -0.26 -31.69 38.05
CA CYS A 455 -0.19 -30.96 36.80
C CYS A 455 1.18 -30.31 36.62
N SER A 456 1.86 -30.65 35.53
CA SER A 456 3.10 -30.01 35.08
C SER A 456 2.77 -28.86 34.12
N VAL A 457 3.55 -27.79 34.19
CA VAL A 457 3.33 -26.55 33.41
C VAL A 457 4.48 -26.35 32.44
N SER A 458 4.17 -25.97 31.20
CA SER A 458 5.14 -25.55 30.19
C SER A 458 4.65 -24.29 29.48
N ALA A 459 5.58 -23.54 28.89
CA ALA A 459 5.25 -22.41 28.03
C ALA A 459 6.12 -22.41 26.78
N GLN A 460 5.54 -22.00 25.67
CA GLN A 460 6.21 -21.95 24.37
C GLN A 460 5.96 -20.60 23.71
N THR A 461 7.04 -19.87 23.42
CA THR A 461 7.00 -18.61 22.69
C THR A 461 7.17 -18.85 21.19
N VAL A 462 6.20 -18.42 20.39
CA VAL A 462 6.17 -18.56 18.92
C VAL A 462 5.74 -17.23 18.30
N PRO A 463 6.33 -16.78 17.17
CA PRO A 463 5.82 -15.65 16.43
C PRO A 463 4.37 -15.89 15.95
N ALA A 464 3.50 -14.92 16.18
CA ALA A 464 2.08 -14.97 15.82
C ALA A 464 1.65 -13.69 15.09
N THR A 465 0.54 -13.76 14.36
CA THR A 465 -0.02 -12.60 13.63
C THR A 465 -1.17 -12.00 14.41
N LEU A 466 -1.00 -10.76 14.86
CA LEU A 466 -2.02 -9.94 15.53
C LEU A 466 -2.72 -9.03 14.51
N ASN A 467 -4.03 -9.14 14.37
CA ASN A 467 -4.84 -8.14 13.65
C ASN A 467 -4.94 -6.88 14.52
N LEU A 468 -4.30 -5.78 14.07
CA LEU A 468 -4.22 -4.51 14.81
C LEU A 468 -5.49 -3.66 14.70
N GLN A 469 -6.42 -3.99 13.80
CA GLN A 469 -7.71 -3.32 13.70
C GLN A 469 -8.75 -3.92 14.66
N GLU A 470 -8.70 -5.24 14.84
CA GLU A 470 -9.64 -5.99 15.68
C GLU A 470 -9.08 -6.27 17.08
N ASN A 471 -7.78 -6.06 17.30
CA ASN A 471 -7.04 -6.48 18.49
C ASN A 471 -7.15 -7.99 18.78
N GLN A 472 -7.24 -8.80 17.71
CA GLN A 472 -7.37 -10.25 17.78
C GLN A 472 -6.12 -10.94 17.27
N LEU A 473 -5.60 -11.88 18.06
CA LEU A 473 -4.51 -12.76 17.64
C LEU A 473 -5.07 -13.82 16.70
N HIS A 474 -4.64 -13.83 15.43
CA HIS A 474 -4.97 -14.93 14.53
C HIS A 474 -4.35 -16.22 15.07
N SER A 475 -5.13 -17.30 15.13
CA SER A 475 -4.68 -18.58 15.69
C SER A 475 -3.38 -19.04 15.03
N THR A 476 -2.34 -19.20 15.84
CA THR A 476 -1.09 -19.83 15.42
C THR A 476 -1.40 -21.21 14.87
N THR A 477 -1.08 -21.43 13.59
CA THR A 477 -1.44 -22.67 12.87
C THR A 477 -0.81 -23.92 13.49
N ASP A 478 0.25 -23.73 14.29
CA ASP A 478 0.93 -24.77 15.08
C ASP A 478 0.46 -24.84 16.54
N GLN A 479 -0.75 -24.36 16.87
CA GLN A 479 -1.52 -24.99 17.97
C GLN A 479 -1.84 -26.42 17.53
N THR A 480 -0.82 -27.27 17.65
CA THR A 480 -0.89 -28.72 17.60
C THR A 480 -1.93 -29.09 18.63
N ALA A 481 -3.15 -29.38 18.17
CA ALA A 481 -4.28 -29.65 19.05
C ALA A 481 -3.82 -30.70 20.05
N SER A 482 -3.66 -30.27 21.32
CA SER A 482 -3.07 -31.06 22.38
C SER A 482 -3.86 -32.36 22.40
N SER A 483 -3.19 -33.45 21.98
CA SER A 483 -3.86 -34.65 21.50
C SER A 483 -4.89 -35.06 22.55
N SER A 484 -6.18 -34.91 22.23
CA SER A 484 -7.21 -34.78 23.25
C SER A 484 -7.45 -36.11 23.94
N THR A 485 -6.60 -36.40 24.93
CA THR A 485 -6.70 -37.56 25.81
C THR A 485 -8.00 -37.42 26.58
N THR A 486 -9.02 -38.13 26.12
CA THR A 486 -10.37 -38.06 26.69
C THR A 486 -10.43 -38.72 28.06
N SER A 487 -9.58 -39.72 28.31
CA SER A 487 -9.45 -40.44 29.58
C SER A 487 -8.31 -39.89 30.44
N TRP A 488 -8.47 -40.04 31.75
CA TRP A 488 -7.40 -39.76 32.70
C TRP A 488 -6.35 -40.88 32.72
N SER A 489 -5.10 -40.49 33.00
CA SER A 489 -3.96 -41.39 33.17
C SER A 489 -3.19 -41.05 34.45
N THR A 490 -2.33 -41.96 34.92
CA THR A 490 -1.45 -41.71 36.06
C THR A 490 -0.43 -40.63 35.73
N TRP A 491 -0.22 -39.68 36.64
CA TRP A 491 0.74 -38.59 36.44
C TRP A 491 2.19 -39.07 36.46
N SER A 492 2.95 -38.59 35.48
CA SER A 492 4.41 -38.65 35.43
C SER A 492 4.97 -37.22 35.45
N PRO A 493 6.13 -36.96 36.09
CA PRO A 493 6.72 -35.62 36.07
C PRO A 493 7.16 -35.28 34.65
N GLY A 494 6.72 -34.13 34.14
CA GLY A 494 7.26 -33.56 32.90
C GLY A 494 8.64 -32.92 33.12
N ASP A 495 9.34 -32.64 32.02
CA ASP A 495 10.59 -31.87 32.05
C ASP A 495 10.31 -30.44 32.53
N ALA A 496 10.59 -30.16 33.80
CA ALA A 496 10.42 -28.83 34.37
C ALA A 496 11.48 -27.85 33.85
N THR A 497 11.08 -26.59 33.68
CA THR A 497 11.96 -25.48 33.31
C THR A 497 11.98 -24.48 34.46
N ASP A 498 13.05 -23.68 34.60
CA ASP A 498 13.14 -22.65 35.66
C ASP A 498 11.90 -21.73 35.69
N PHE A 499 11.33 -21.46 34.52
CA PHE A 499 10.07 -20.73 34.36
C PHE A 499 8.87 -21.43 35.01
N SER A 500 8.69 -22.74 34.77
CA SER A 500 7.58 -23.48 35.37
C SER A 500 7.74 -23.62 36.89
N VAL A 501 8.96 -23.79 37.40
CA VAL A 501 9.23 -23.72 38.85
C VAL A 501 8.78 -22.38 39.41
N GLY A 502 9.16 -21.27 38.77
CA GLY A 502 8.84 -19.93 39.24
C GLY A 502 7.34 -19.63 39.27
N ILE A 503 6.55 -20.15 38.34
CA ILE A 503 5.09 -19.97 38.30
C ILE A 503 4.33 -20.93 39.20
N VAL A 504 4.80 -22.15 39.37
CA VAL A 504 4.21 -23.06 40.36
C VAL A 504 4.46 -22.54 41.76
N ALA A 505 5.69 -22.11 42.06
CA ALA A 505 6.03 -21.43 43.32
C ALA A 505 5.21 -20.14 43.51
N ALA A 506 5.01 -19.35 42.46
CA ALA A 506 4.18 -18.16 42.48
C ALA A 506 2.74 -18.41 42.96
N ILE A 507 2.06 -19.35 42.30
CA ILE A 507 0.65 -19.68 42.55
C ILE A 507 0.52 -20.29 43.96
N THR A 508 1.35 -21.27 44.29
CA THR A 508 1.31 -21.96 45.59
C THR A 508 1.66 -21.05 46.77
N ASN A 509 2.60 -20.10 46.62
CA ASN A 509 2.90 -19.12 47.67
C ASN A 509 1.82 -18.03 47.77
N GLY A 510 1.21 -17.61 46.65
CA GLY A 510 0.10 -16.66 46.66
C GLY A 510 -1.13 -17.21 47.38
N ASP A 511 -1.44 -18.50 47.16
CA ASP A 511 -2.48 -19.20 47.91
C ASP A 511 -2.15 -19.24 49.43
N ASP A 512 -0.91 -19.55 49.80
CA ASP A 512 -0.49 -19.67 51.21
C ASP A 512 -0.58 -18.35 51.99
N VAL A 513 -0.15 -17.24 51.39
CA VAL A 513 -0.28 -15.90 51.99
C VAL A 513 -1.74 -15.51 52.17
N PHE A 514 -2.60 -15.77 51.18
CA PHE A 514 -4.02 -15.44 51.28
C PHE A 514 -4.72 -16.26 52.37
N ARG A 515 -4.43 -17.57 52.48
CA ARG A 515 -4.92 -18.41 53.60
C ARG A 515 -4.51 -17.81 54.94
N THR A 516 -3.22 -17.54 55.11
CA THR A 516 -2.68 -16.99 56.36
C THR A 516 -3.36 -15.66 56.75
N TYR A 517 -3.56 -14.76 55.78
CA TYR A 517 -4.17 -13.45 56.05
C TYR A 517 -5.66 -13.55 56.45
N VAL A 518 -6.42 -14.45 55.82
CA VAL A 518 -7.82 -14.72 56.18
C VAL A 518 -7.94 -15.31 57.58
N PHE A 519 -7.10 -16.30 57.93
CA PHE A 519 -7.14 -16.91 59.26
C PHE A 519 -6.72 -15.95 60.38
N VAL A 520 -5.67 -15.14 60.18
CA VAL A 520 -5.13 -14.26 61.23
C VAL A 520 -6.01 -13.03 61.51
N THR A 521 -6.71 -12.48 60.51
CA THR A 521 -7.56 -11.28 60.68
C THR A 521 -8.97 -11.59 61.23
N SER A 522 -9.30 -12.88 61.40
CA SER A 522 -10.61 -13.37 61.88
C SER A 522 -11.01 -12.89 63.28
N SER A 523 -10.06 -12.48 64.13
CA SER A 523 -10.37 -11.83 65.42
C SER A 523 -11.08 -10.47 65.27
N THR A 524 -11.01 -9.85 64.08
CA THR A 524 -11.62 -8.57 63.75
C THR A 524 -12.66 -8.70 62.64
N ARG A 525 -13.77 -9.41 62.95
CA ARG A 525 -15.13 -9.27 62.39
C ARG A 525 -15.26 -8.55 61.02
N PHE A 526 -14.63 -9.08 59.97
CA PHE A 526 -14.98 -8.71 58.59
C PHE A 526 -16.26 -9.47 58.19
N LEU A 527 -17.38 -9.10 58.81
CA LEU A 527 -18.70 -9.65 58.50
C LEU A 527 -19.15 -9.18 57.10
N CYS A 528 -18.82 -9.96 56.08
CA CYS A 528 -19.71 -10.16 54.94
C CYS A 528 -20.29 -11.58 54.87
N CYS A 529 -19.71 -12.54 55.59
CA CYS A 529 -20.27 -13.88 55.82
C CYS A 529 -20.27 -14.17 57.33
N GLY A 530 -21.40 -14.62 57.87
CA GLY A 530 -21.57 -14.80 59.31
C GLY A 530 -21.23 -16.20 59.78
N ALA A 531 -20.09 -16.36 60.47
CA ALA A 531 -19.81 -17.28 61.58
C ALA A 531 -20.39 -18.72 61.60
N ALA A 532 -20.71 -19.32 60.45
CA ALA A 532 -21.15 -20.71 60.32
C ALA A 532 -20.66 -21.37 59.02
N ASP A 533 -20.56 -20.60 57.93
CA ASP A 533 -20.03 -21.07 56.65
C ASP A 533 -18.66 -20.41 56.36
N GLU A 534 -17.58 -21.10 56.71
CA GLU A 534 -16.23 -20.78 56.24
C GLU A 534 -16.14 -21.14 54.75
N ASN A 535 -16.43 -20.19 53.86
CA ASN A 535 -16.28 -20.37 52.41
C ASN A 535 -14.79 -20.56 52.05
N LEU A 536 -14.35 -21.82 52.12
CA LEU A 536 -12.98 -22.30 51.87
C LEU A 536 -12.49 -22.07 50.43
N THR A 537 -13.36 -21.66 49.51
CA THR A 537 -13.04 -21.47 48.09
C THR A 537 -12.22 -20.20 47.86
N MET A 538 -10.92 -20.38 47.56
CA MET A 538 -10.02 -19.27 47.29
C MET A 538 -10.35 -18.56 45.97
N GLY A 539 -9.80 -17.35 45.77
CA GLY A 539 -10.13 -16.54 44.60
C GLY A 539 -9.68 -17.14 43.26
N SER A 540 -8.51 -17.79 43.27
CA SER A 540 -7.99 -18.65 42.20
C SER A 540 -8.94 -19.81 41.91
N ASP A 541 -9.30 -20.58 42.92
CA ASP A 541 -10.16 -21.76 42.80
C ASP A 541 -11.56 -21.41 42.32
N ARG A 542 -12.17 -20.35 42.85
CA ARG A 542 -13.49 -19.88 42.41
C ARG A 542 -13.48 -19.42 40.96
N TYR A 543 -12.39 -18.81 40.49
CA TYR A 543 -12.24 -18.44 39.08
C TYR A 543 -12.06 -19.67 38.18
N MET A 544 -11.20 -20.61 38.57
CA MET A 544 -10.97 -21.87 37.86
C MET A 544 -12.25 -22.73 37.81
N MET A 545 -12.96 -22.88 38.92
CA MET A 545 -14.25 -23.59 38.98
C MET A 545 -15.30 -22.94 38.04
N ASN A 546 -15.35 -21.61 37.97
CA ASN A 546 -16.21 -20.91 37.01
C ASN A 546 -15.81 -21.18 35.55
N LEU A 547 -14.51 -21.26 35.23
CA LEU A 547 -14.03 -21.68 33.90
C LEU A 547 -14.41 -23.14 33.58
N LEU A 548 -14.46 -24.01 34.59
CA LEU A 548 -14.91 -25.41 34.47
C LEU A 548 -16.43 -25.57 34.40
N GLY A 549 -17.21 -24.48 34.50
CA GLY A 549 -18.68 -24.52 34.54
C GLY A 549 -19.27 -24.99 35.88
N ILE A 550 -18.45 -25.11 36.94
CA ILE A 550 -18.92 -25.42 38.29
C ILE A 550 -19.64 -24.19 38.84
N ASN A 551 -20.93 -24.34 39.12
CA ASN A 551 -21.72 -23.29 39.77
C ASN A 551 -21.38 -23.23 41.27
N VAL A 552 -20.32 -22.50 41.61
CA VAL A 552 -19.79 -22.35 42.97
C VAL A 552 -20.88 -21.89 43.94
N THR A 553 -21.77 -20.97 43.56
CA THR A 553 -22.88 -20.53 44.43
C THR A 553 -23.82 -21.68 44.82
N SER A 554 -24.08 -22.62 43.90
CA SER A 554 -24.86 -23.82 44.21
C SER A 554 -24.07 -24.88 44.99
N SER A 555 -22.74 -24.89 44.86
CA SER A 555 -21.83 -25.77 45.60
C SER A 555 -21.68 -25.31 47.05
N ASP A 556 -21.47 -24.02 47.29
CA ASP A 556 -21.44 -23.41 48.63
C ASP A 556 -22.77 -23.66 49.37
N ALA A 557 -23.91 -23.45 48.72
CA ALA A 557 -25.23 -23.75 49.29
C ALA A 557 -25.52 -25.27 49.49
N ALA A 558 -24.78 -26.13 48.79
CA ALA A 558 -24.86 -27.57 48.92
C ALA A 558 -24.04 -28.11 50.11
N ALA A 559 -22.95 -27.43 50.48
CA ALA A 559 -22.05 -27.83 51.57
C ALA A 559 -22.78 -28.07 52.90
N SER A 560 -23.79 -27.27 53.20
CA SER A 560 -24.59 -27.40 54.43
C SER A 560 -25.77 -28.38 54.32
N SER A 561 -26.10 -28.90 53.14
CA SER A 561 -27.42 -29.51 52.88
C SER A 561 -27.46 -30.81 52.08
N GLN A 562 -26.39 -31.23 51.39
CA GLN A 562 -26.45 -32.38 50.46
C GLN A 562 -26.00 -33.73 51.04
N SER A 563 -26.87 -34.73 50.89
CA SER A 563 -26.60 -36.15 51.15
C SER A 563 -25.92 -36.92 50.01
N SER A 564 -25.76 -36.28 48.84
CA SER A 564 -25.40 -36.93 47.58
C SER A 564 -23.90 -37.19 47.46
N ALA A 565 -23.46 -38.40 47.76
CA ALA A 565 -22.10 -38.90 47.45
C ALA A 565 -21.72 -38.80 45.96
N ASN A 566 -22.70 -38.84 45.06
CA ASN A 566 -22.47 -38.84 43.62
C ASN A 566 -22.25 -37.41 43.07
N PRO A 567 -21.17 -37.15 42.33
CA PRO A 567 -20.94 -35.88 41.66
C PRO A 567 -21.95 -35.64 40.53
N SER A 568 -22.27 -34.38 40.26
CA SER A 568 -23.23 -33.97 39.22
C SER A 568 -22.57 -33.67 37.87
N MET A 569 -21.26 -33.42 37.84
CA MET A 569 -20.51 -33.23 36.58
C MET A 569 -19.37 -34.25 36.41
N LYS A 570 -18.97 -34.48 35.15
CA LYS A 570 -17.73 -35.18 34.81
C LYS A 570 -16.66 -34.17 34.38
N LEU A 571 -15.44 -34.32 34.91
CA LEU A 571 -14.27 -33.52 34.57
C LEU A 571 -13.30 -34.34 33.69
N SER A 572 -13.04 -33.86 32.47
CA SER A 572 -11.99 -34.40 31.61
C SER A 572 -10.63 -33.80 31.98
N PRO A 573 -9.50 -34.45 31.66
CA PRO A 573 -8.19 -33.86 31.95
C PRO A 573 -7.96 -32.62 31.10
N SER A 574 -8.49 -32.57 29.86
CA SER A 574 -8.36 -31.40 28.98
C SER A 574 -9.04 -30.15 29.56
N HIS A 575 -10.26 -30.27 30.10
CA HIS A 575 -10.95 -29.12 30.71
C HIS A 575 -10.17 -28.55 31.91
N LEU A 576 -9.59 -29.43 32.75
CA LEU A 576 -8.75 -28.97 33.85
C LEU A 576 -7.47 -28.29 33.33
N GLN A 577 -6.77 -28.92 32.37
CA GLN A 577 -5.56 -28.36 31.76
C GLN A 577 -5.81 -26.98 31.13
N ASP A 578 -6.88 -26.82 30.37
CA ASP A 578 -7.28 -25.56 29.74
C ASP A 578 -7.63 -24.49 30.78
N ALA A 579 -8.39 -24.84 31.82
CA ALA A 579 -8.77 -23.92 32.89
C ALA A 579 -7.55 -23.42 33.70
N ILE A 580 -6.59 -24.31 33.99
CA ILE A 580 -5.33 -23.96 34.66
C ILE A 580 -4.50 -23.06 33.73
N ALA A 581 -4.31 -23.44 32.46
CA ALA A 581 -3.51 -22.69 31.50
C ALA A 581 -4.07 -21.28 31.25
N HIS A 582 -5.39 -21.13 31.12
CA HIS A 582 -6.07 -19.84 31.00
C HIS A 582 -5.89 -19.00 32.28
N THR A 583 -6.02 -19.62 33.46
CA THR A 583 -5.83 -18.95 34.75
C THR A 583 -4.40 -18.42 34.90
N MET A 584 -3.39 -19.21 34.54
CA MET A 584 -1.98 -18.79 34.52
C MET A 584 -1.70 -17.66 33.54
N ALA A 585 -2.24 -17.75 32.33
CA ALA A 585 -2.03 -16.73 31.30
C ALA A 585 -2.58 -15.38 31.76
N LYS A 586 -3.75 -15.40 32.39
CA LYS A 586 -4.38 -14.23 32.99
C LYS A 586 -3.61 -13.69 34.20
N PHE A 587 -3.08 -14.56 35.09
CA PHE A 587 -2.23 -14.16 36.22
C PHE A 587 -0.94 -13.46 35.76
N LEU A 588 -0.22 -14.03 34.80
CA LEU A 588 1.00 -13.44 34.27
C LEU A 588 0.72 -12.14 33.54
N TRP A 589 -0.30 -12.10 32.68
CA TRP A 589 -0.71 -10.86 32.03
C TRP A 589 -1.05 -9.77 33.05
N LEU A 590 -1.79 -10.11 34.11
CA LEU A 590 -2.10 -9.20 35.23
C LEU A 590 -0.85 -8.70 35.95
N SER A 591 0.10 -9.58 36.25
CA SER A 591 1.36 -9.21 36.88
C SER A 591 2.14 -8.20 36.03
N GLY A 592 2.10 -8.33 34.70
CA GLY A 592 2.67 -7.33 33.79
C GLY A 592 1.84 -6.03 33.66
N GLN A 593 0.55 -6.02 33.99
CA GLN A 593 -0.27 -4.78 33.99
C GLN A 593 -0.12 -3.99 35.29
N LEU A 594 0.06 -4.69 36.42
CA LEU A 594 0.18 -4.11 37.75
C LEU A 594 1.57 -3.52 38.05
N GLY A 595 2.62 -4.05 37.39
CA GLY A 595 3.99 -3.59 37.56
C GLY A 595 4.59 -3.94 38.93
N GLU A 596 5.88 -3.66 39.10
CA GLU A 596 6.66 -4.02 40.31
C GLU A 596 6.09 -3.41 41.59
N THR A 597 5.55 -2.19 41.51
CA THR A 597 5.00 -1.46 42.66
C THR A 597 3.79 -2.14 43.31
N ALA A 598 3.04 -2.93 42.55
CA ALA A 598 1.88 -3.68 43.02
C ALA A 598 2.14 -5.21 43.07
N GLY A 599 3.42 -5.61 43.05
CA GLY A 599 3.85 -7.00 43.20
C GLY A 599 3.95 -7.81 41.90
N GLY A 600 3.65 -7.19 40.77
CA GLY A 600 3.88 -7.75 39.44
C GLY A 600 5.30 -7.48 38.92
N PHE A 601 5.47 -7.47 37.60
CA PHE A 601 6.75 -7.19 36.95
C PHE A 601 6.63 -6.02 35.96
N GLN A 602 7.71 -5.25 35.78
CA GLN A 602 7.73 -4.18 34.79
C GLN A 602 7.89 -4.79 33.40
N ARG A 603 6.93 -4.53 32.49
CA ARG A 603 7.06 -4.90 31.08
C ARG A 603 8.26 -4.17 30.47
N THR A 604 9.12 -4.93 29.82
CA THR A 604 10.25 -4.42 29.03
C THR A 604 9.81 -4.07 27.62
N VAL A 605 10.49 -3.13 26.99
CA VAL A 605 10.21 -2.73 25.61
C VAL A 605 10.97 -3.63 24.62
N GLY A 606 10.29 -4.05 23.55
CA GLY A 606 10.84 -4.76 22.40
C GLY A 606 10.31 -4.22 21.07
N GLU A 607 10.43 -5.02 20.01
CA GLU A 607 10.03 -4.66 18.64
C GLU A 607 9.11 -5.72 18.02
N SER A 608 8.04 -5.28 17.36
CA SER A 608 7.17 -6.11 16.52
C SER A 608 7.20 -5.62 15.08
N ARG A 609 6.95 -6.50 14.11
CA ARG A 609 6.93 -6.13 12.68
C ARG A 609 5.51 -5.95 12.19
N ALA A 610 5.10 -4.73 11.89
CA ALA A 610 3.74 -4.43 11.46
C ALA A 610 3.65 -4.20 9.95
N THR A 611 2.60 -4.73 9.32
CA THR A 611 2.26 -4.48 7.91
C THR A 611 1.24 -3.34 7.83
N ARG A 612 1.45 -2.43 6.89
CA ARG A 612 0.46 -1.41 6.50
C ARG A 612 0.29 -1.38 4.99
N ASN A 613 -0.95 -1.19 4.55
CA ASN A 613 -1.22 -0.88 3.14
C ASN A 613 -0.81 0.57 2.88
N VAL A 614 0.15 0.76 1.97
CA VAL A 614 0.55 2.05 1.43
C VAL A 614 0.15 2.13 -0.04
N LEU A 615 -0.43 3.26 -0.43
CA LEU A 615 -0.64 3.59 -1.83
C LEU A 615 0.71 3.98 -2.42
N GLN A 616 1.28 3.09 -3.23
CA GLN A 616 2.53 3.34 -3.94
C GLN A 616 2.24 3.61 -5.41
N TRP A 617 3.13 4.38 -6.03
CA TRP A 617 3.05 4.69 -7.45
C TRP A 617 4.20 4.01 -8.17
N ARG A 618 3.86 3.39 -9.30
CA ARG A 618 4.83 2.89 -10.27
C ARG A 618 4.59 3.55 -11.62
N LEU A 619 5.65 3.77 -12.38
CA LEU A 619 5.52 4.11 -13.78
C LEU A 619 5.00 2.87 -14.51
N ASN A 620 3.86 2.99 -15.18
CA ASN A 620 3.31 1.92 -16.02
C ASN A 620 3.37 2.36 -17.49
N LEU A 621 3.99 1.53 -18.32
CA LEU A 621 4.02 1.72 -19.77
C LEU A 621 2.82 1.03 -20.41
N ASN A 622 1.79 1.83 -20.73
CA ASN A 622 0.48 1.30 -21.05
C ASN A 622 0.52 0.42 -22.31
N MET A 623 0.06 -0.82 -22.17
CA MET A 623 0.16 -1.82 -23.24
C MET A 623 -0.98 -1.71 -24.26
N ILE A 624 -2.15 -1.28 -23.79
CA ILE A 624 -3.45 -1.27 -24.46
C ILE A 624 -3.95 0.20 -24.45
N PRO A 625 -4.46 0.74 -25.59
CA PRO A 625 -5.07 2.07 -25.57
C PRO A 625 -6.23 2.09 -24.57
N VAL A 626 -6.30 3.14 -23.75
CA VAL A 626 -7.31 3.32 -22.70
C VAL A 626 -8.71 3.18 -23.31
N ARG A 627 -9.29 1.98 -23.18
CA ARG A 627 -10.73 1.85 -23.25
C ARG A 627 -11.26 2.57 -22.02
N HIS A 628 -12.14 3.55 -22.23
CA HIS A 628 -12.99 4.03 -21.16
C HIS A 628 -13.86 2.86 -20.69
N VAL A 629 -13.34 2.09 -19.73
CA VAL A 629 -14.14 1.19 -18.93
C VAL A 629 -14.98 2.12 -18.06
N HIS A 630 -16.24 2.32 -18.45
CA HIS A 630 -17.24 2.77 -17.50
C HIS A 630 -17.31 1.68 -16.43
N SER A 631 -16.80 2.00 -15.24
CA SER A 631 -17.12 1.26 -14.03
C SER A 631 -18.64 1.35 -13.83
N PRO A 632 -19.34 0.22 -13.63
CA PRO A 632 -20.72 0.24 -13.18
C PRO A 632 -20.86 0.85 -11.78
#